data_AF-A0A1M6DZY1-F1
#
_entry.id   AF-A0A1M6DZY1-F1
#
_cell.length_a   1.000
_cell.length_b   1.000
_cell.length_c   1.000
_cell.angle_alpha   90.00
_cell.angle_beta   90.00
_cell.angle_gamma   90.00
#
_symmetry.space_group_name_H-M   'P 1'
#
loop_
_entity.id
_entity.type
_entity.pdbx_description
1 polymer ?
#
loop_
_entity_poly.entity_id
_entity_poly.type
_entity_poly.pdbx_seq_one_letter_code
_entity_poly.pdbx_strand_id
1 'polypeptide(L)'
;MVASLAALISCTGEERGYDLTPPWAGKLLELNYSNPQTLEPKELGFHPEGKSTGGVLNLWNYRRIINKNNFEPGTYDGDITIVNWPQNDYFLGDVIDVSEKEFKKHIETARQLNLSLFHWLQTEAPRPDGGTGWPGLRLRSDVMGTTDGMAKYPYIRESRRIRVC
;
A
#
# COMPACT_ATOMS: atom_id res chain seq x y z
N MET A 1 -4.33 -1.08 17.03
CA MET A 1 -3.87 -2.10 16.06
C MET A 1 -2.96 -1.42 15.06
N VAL A 2 -1.83 -1.99 14.64
CA VAL A 2 -0.80 -1.20 13.94
C VAL A 2 -0.55 -1.74 12.55
N ALA A 3 -1.14 -1.11 11.54
CA ALA A 3 -0.76 -1.36 10.16
C ALA A 3 0.51 -0.55 9.89
N SER A 4 1.61 -1.20 9.52
CA SER A 4 2.79 -0.45 9.08
C SER A 4 2.82 -0.43 7.57
N LEU A 5 2.84 0.78 7.02
CA LEU A 5 2.90 1.00 5.59
C LEU A 5 4.37 1.00 5.15
N ALA A 6 4.86 -0.10 4.59
CA ALA A 6 6.14 -0.09 3.88
C ALA A 6 5.84 0.10 2.40
N ALA A 7 5.60 1.34 2.02
CA ALA A 7 5.23 1.56 0.65
C ALA A 7 6.39 1.39 -0.30
N LEU A 8 6.07 0.68 -1.37
CA LEU A 8 6.94 0.56 -2.50
C LEU A 8 6.84 1.85 -3.30
N ILE A 9 7.98 2.46 -3.63
CA ILE A 9 8.02 3.49 -4.66
C ILE A 9 8.22 2.74 -5.98
N SER A 10 7.11 2.18 -6.47
CA SER A 10 7.09 1.41 -7.71
C SER A 10 7.16 2.32 -8.94
N CYS A 11 8.34 2.81 -9.27
CA CYS A 11 8.57 3.56 -10.50
C CYS A 11 8.68 2.63 -11.71
N THR A 12 7.69 2.67 -12.61
CA THR A 12 7.74 1.99 -13.91
C THR A 12 8.40 2.91 -14.93
N GLY A 13 9.55 2.50 -15.46
CA GLY A 13 10.26 3.25 -16.51
C GLY A 13 9.65 2.95 -17.89
N GLU A 14 8.83 3.86 -18.41
CA GLU A 14 8.52 3.92 -19.84
C GLU A 14 8.39 5.38 -20.27
N GLU A 15 8.95 5.75 -21.44
CA GLU A 15 8.93 7.12 -22.00
C GLU A 15 7.54 7.60 -22.44
N ARG A 16 6.46 6.89 -22.08
CA ARG A 16 5.09 7.24 -22.46
C ARG A 16 4.42 7.96 -21.29
N GLY A 17 3.71 9.03 -21.61
CA GLY A 17 2.97 9.84 -20.63
C GLY A 17 2.18 8.98 -19.64
N TYR A 18 2.07 9.46 -18.41
CA TYR A 18 1.47 8.79 -17.25
C TYR A 18 -0.04 8.50 -17.36
N ASP A 19 -0.58 8.51 -18.58
CA ASP A 19 -1.97 8.21 -18.90
C ASP A 19 -2.14 6.69 -19.01
N LEU A 20 -2.66 6.10 -17.93
CA LEU A 20 -3.07 4.70 -17.91
C LEU A 20 -4.14 4.46 -18.98
N THR A 21 -3.94 3.46 -19.84
CA THR A 21 -4.92 3.01 -20.83
C THR A 21 -5.22 1.53 -20.62
N PRO A 22 -6.42 1.17 -20.11
CA PRO A 22 -7.49 2.06 -19.66
C PRO A 22 -7.11 2.80 -18.37
N PRO A 23 -7.84 3.87 -18.00
CA PRO A 23 -7.65 4.56 -16.73
C PRO A 23 -7.78 3.61 -15.53
N TRP A 24 -7.24 4.03 -14.39
CA TRP A 24 -7.45 3.33 -13.12
C TRP A 24 -8.94 3.05 -12.87
N ALA A 25 -9.25 1.85 -12.39
CA ALA A 25 -10.61 1.46 -12.06
C ALA A 25 -11.11 2.25 -10.83
N GLY A 26 -11.90 3.30 -11.05
CA GLY A 26 -12.52 4.09 -9.98
C GLY A 26 -11.54 5.04 -9.30
N LYS A 27 -11.65 5.19 -7.97
CA LYS A 27 -10.71 6.02 -7.20
C LYS A 27 -9.47 5.21 -6.82
N LEU A 28 -8.32 5.88 -6.71
CA LEU A 28 -7.08 5.23 -6.27
C LEU A 28 -7.19 4.66 -4.85
N LEU A 29 -7.86 5.38 -3.94
CA LEU A 29 -8.06 4.96 -2.55
C LEU A 29 -9.45 4.33 -2.39
N GLU A 30 -9.60 3.10 -2.87
CA GLU A 30 -10.78 2.25 -2.71
C GLU A 30 -10.38 0.77 -2.50
N LEU A 31 -11.31 -0.05 -2.01
CA LEU A 31 -11.10 -1.51 -1.86
C LEU A 31 -11.33 -2.28 -3.18
N ASN A 32 -10.80 -1.73 -4.28
CA ASN A 32 -10.73 -2.38 -5.57
C ASN A 32 -9.45 -1.94 -6.29
N TYR A 33 -9.07 -2.63 -7.37
CA TYR A 33 -8.00 -2.22 -8.27
C TYR A 33 -8.15 -2.92 -9.62
N SER A 34 -7.41 -2.46 -10.64
CA SER A 34 -7.38 -3.12 -11.94
C SER A 34 -6.62 -4.44 -11.88
N ASN A 35 -7.25 -5.54 -12.29
CA ASN A 35 -6.59 -6.84 -12.43
C ASN A 35 -5.37 -6.70 -13.38
N PRO A 36 -4.16 -7.11 -12.98
CA PRO A 36 -2.96 -6.87 -13.78
C PRO A 36 -2.94 -7.66 -15.10
N GLN A 37 -3.78 -8.69 -15.25
CA GLN A 37 -3.87 -9.51 -16.46
C GLN A 37 -5.00 -9.08 -17.40
N THR A 38 -6.17 -8.75 -16.84
CA THR A 38 -7.38 -8.44 -17.63
C THR A 38 -7.73 -6.95 -17.66
N LEU A 39 -7.12 -6.14 -16.78
CA LEU A 39 -7.40 -4.71 -16.56
C LEU A 39 -8.80 -4.42 -16.01
N GLU A 40 -9.62 -5.45 -15.79
CA GLU A 40 -10.95 -5.32 -15.20
C GLU A 40 -10.87 -5.04 -13.69
N PRO A 41 -11.83 -4.28 -13.12
CA PRO A 41 -11.89 -4.04 -11.69
C PRO A 41 -12.00 -5.35 -10.89
N LYS A 42 -11.16 -5.49 -9.88
CA LYS A 42 -11.15 -6.60 -8.93
C LYS A 42 -11.42 -6.09 -7.52
N GLU A 43 -12.46 -6.61 -6.89
CA GLU A 43 -12.79 -6.29 -5.51
C GLU A 43 -11.79 -6.91 -4.52
N LEU A 44 -11.54 -6.16 -3.44
CA LEU A 44 -10.68 -6.53 -2.33
C LEU A 44 -11.44 -6.34 -1.03
N GLY A 45 -10.99 -7.03 0.01
CA GLY A 45 -11.48 -6.85 1.37
C GLY A 45 -10.42 -6.21 2.24
N PHE A 46 -10.85 -5.54 3.30
CA PHE A 46 -9.96 -5.10 4.38
C PHE A 46 -10.64 -5.31 5.73
N HIS A 47 -10.02 -6.13 6.57
CA HIS A 47 -10.43 -6.26 7.97
C HIS A 47 -9.18 -6.39 8.84
N PRO A 48 -8.85 -5.39 9.67
CA PRO A 48 -7.58 -5.36 10.36
C PRO A 48 -7.44 -6.42 11.47
N GLU A 49 -8.55 -6.94 12.00
CA GLU A 49 -8.55 -8.11 12.89
C GLU A 49 -8.26 -9.45 12.16
N GLY A 50 -7.98 -9.43 10.86
CA GLY A 50 -7.68 -10.62 10.07
C GLY A 50 -8.87 -11.54 9.80
N LYS A 51 -10.10 -11.10 10.08
CA LYS A 51 -11.34 -11.84 9.76
C LYS A 51 -11.50 -12.05 8.26
N SER A 52 -12.26 -13.08 7.88
CA SER A 52 -12.63 -13.32 6.49
C SER A 52 -13.46 -12.15 5.95
N THR A 53 -13.18 -11.74 4.72
CA THR A 53 -13.90 -10.68 3.99
C THR A 53 -14.81 -11.29 2.92
N GLY A 54 -15.38 -12.47 3.19
CA GLY A 54 -16.16 -13.22 2.21
C GLY A 54 -15.27 -13.92 1.17
N GLY A 55 -15.65 -13.82 -0.11
CA GLY A 55 -14.91 -14.43 -1.22
C GLY A 55 -13.69 -13.63 -1.71
N VAL A 56 -13.49 -12.40 -1.21
CA VAL A 56 -12.41 -11.51 -1.64
C VAL A 56 -11.21 -11.56 -0.70
N LEU A 57 -10.02 -11.28 -1.24
CA LEU A 57 -8.77 -11.26 -0.48
C LEU A 57 -8.78 -10.15 0.57
N ASN A 58 -8.59 -10.51 1.85
CA ASN A 58 -8.34 -9.54 2.90
C ASN A 58 -6.91 -9.00 2.80
N LEU A 59 -6.77 -7.73 2.41
CA LEU A 59 -5.51 -7.01 2.27
C LEU A 59 -4.65 -7.01 3.54
N TRP A 60 -5.28 -7.07 4.73
CA TRP A 60 -4.55 -7.19 6.00
C TRP A 60 -3.75 -8.50 6.06
N ASN A 61 -4.38 -9.60 5.64
CA ASN A 61 -3.81 -10.95 5.74
C ASN A 61 -2.76 -11.23 4.67
N TYR A 62 -2.84 -10.57 3.50
CA TYR A 62 -1.93 -10.79 2.37
C TYR A 62 -0.44 -10.65 2.72
N ARG A 63 -0.10 -9.69 3.61
CA ARG A 63 1.27 -9.40 4.05
C ARG A 63 1.37 -9.27 5.58
N ARG A 64 0.54 -10.05 6.30
CA ARG A 64 0.59 -10.06 7.77
C ARG A 64 1.89 -10.70 8.24
N ILE A 65 2.65 -9.97 9.04
CA ILE A 65 3.93 -10.43 9.61
C ILE A 65 3.80 -10.86 11.06
N ILE A 66 2.85 -10.29 11.80
CA ILE A 66 2.55 -10.69 13.19
C ILE A 66 1.05 -10.93 13.33
N ASN A 67 0.71 -12.14 13.78
CA ASN A 67 -0.58 -12.47 14.37
C ASN A 67 -0.34 -12.63 15.87
N LYS A 68 -0.93 -11.77 16.70
CA LYS A 68 -0.64 -11.75 18.14
C LYS A 68 -0.97 -13.08 18.83
N ASN A 69 -1.91 -13.85 18.28
CA ASN A 69 -2.35 -15.14 18.85
C ASN A 69 -1.31 -16.26 18.67
N ASN A 70 -0.25 -16.03 17.89
CA ASN A 70 0.86 -16.96 17.74
C ASN A 70 1.94 -16.78 18.82
N PHE A 71 1.77 -15.81 19.73
CA PHE A 71 2.74 -15.45 20.76
C PHE A 71 2.09 -15.46 22.15
N GLU A 72 2.92 -15.50 23.20
CA GLU A 72 2.44 -15.40 24.57
C GLU A 72 1.67 -14.09 24.79
N PRO A 73 0.56 -14.11 25.57
CA PRO A 73 -0.21 -12.91 25.87
C PRO A 73 0.67 -11.78 26.41
N GLY A 74 0.53 -10.58 25.83
CA GLY A 74 1.32 -9.40 26.18
C GLY A 74 2.59 -9.19 25.34
N THR A 75 2.99 -10.13 24.48
CA THR A 75 4.14 -9.95 23.57
C THR A 75 3.88 -8.87 22.52
N TYR A 76 2.67 -8.86 21.95
CA TYR A 76 2.23 -7.86 20.98
C TYR A 76 0.82 -7.38 21.31
N ASP A 77 0.61 -6.06 21.38
CA ASP A 77 -0.72 -5.46 21.61
C ASP A 77 -1.73 -5.74 20.47
N GLY A 78 -1.24 -6.10 19.30
CA GLY A 78 -2.03 -6.21 18.08
C GLY A 78 -1.25 -6.86 16.94
N ASP A 79 -2.01 -7.29 15.93
CA ASP A 79 -1.45 -7.78 14.66
C ASP A 79 -0.69 -6.67 13.94
N ILE A 80 0.23 -7.08 13.06
CA ILE A 80 1.05 -6.20 12.23
C ILE A 80 1.05 -6.74 10.81
N THR A 81 0.75 -5.86 9.86
CA THR A 81 0.85 -6.13 8.42
C THR A 81 1.76 -5.12 7.74
N ILE A 82 2.41 -5.55 6.67
CA ILE A 82 3.19 -4.69 5.77
C ILE A 82 2.31 -4.34 4.57
N VAL A 83 2.02 -3.06 4.37
CA VAL A 83 1.23 -2.65 3.20
C VAL A 83 2.09 -2.62 1.94
N ASN A 84 1.65 -3.41 0.95
CA ASN A 84 2.20 -3.48 -0.39
C ASN A 84 1.02 -3.83 -1.28
N TRP A 85 0.26 -2.81 -1.66
CA TRP A 85 -0.96 -2.90 -2.41
C TRP A 85 -0.89 -1.96 -3.63
N PRO A 86 -1.70 -2.23 -4.67
CA PRO A 86 -1.77 -1.37 -5.85
C PRO A 86 -2.04 0.11 -5.53
N GLN A 87 -2.82 0.41 -4.48
CA GLN A 87 -3.22 1.76 -4.08
C GLN A 87 -2.05 2.62 -3.57
N ASN A 88 -0.96 2.01 -3.10
CA ASN A 88 0.22 2.74 -2.61
C ASN A 88 1.43 2.67 -3.55
N ASP A 89 1.23 2.16 -4.77
CA ASP A 89 2.24 2.18 -5.81
C ASP A 89 2.32 3.58 -6.45
N TYR A 90 3.46 4.24 -6.31
CA TYR A 90 3.68 5.58 -6.88
C TYR A 90 4.17 5.50 -8.33
N PHE A 91 3.41 6.08 -9.27
CA PHE A 91 3.69 6.02 -10.72
C PHE A 91 3.71 7.38 -11.43
N LEU A 92 3.76 8.51 -10.71
CA LEU A 92 3.77 9.86 -11.31
C LEU A 92 5.17 10.36 -11.71
N GLY A 93 6.19 9.52 -11.63
CA GLY A 93 7.54 9.85 -12.08
C GLY A 93 8.57 8.78 -11.79
N ASP A 94 9.72 8.91 -12.46
CA ASP A 94 10.86 8.02 -12.30
C ASP A 94 11.79 8.50 -11.17
N VAL A 95 12.45 7.56 -10.51
CA VAL A 95 13.48 7.80 -9.49
C VAL A 95 14.86 7.38 -9.97
N ILE A 96 14.98 6.84 -11.19
CA ILE A 96 16.24 6.38 -11.76
C ILE A 96 16.66 7.31 -12.90
N ASP A 97 17.96 7.60 -12.98
CA ASP A 97 18.55 8.50 -13.98
C ASP A 97 17.97 9.93 -13.99
N VAL A 98 17.37 10.34 -12.87
CA VAL A 98 16.84 11.68 -12.64
C VAL A 98 17.78 12.53 -11.79
N SER A 99 17.62 13.85 -11.83
CA SER A 99 18.32 14.75 -10.92
C SER A 99 17.99 14.46 -9.46
N GLU A 100 18.91 14.76 -8.54
CA GLU A 100 18.68 14.62 -7.08
C GLU A 100 17.41 15.37 -6.62
N LYS A 101 17.10 16.50 -7.26
CA LYS A 101 15.89 17.29 -6.99
C LYS A 101 14.63 16.50 -7.34
N GLU A 102 14.56 15.92 -8.53
CA GLU A 102 13.40 15.12 -8.96
C GLU A 102 13.29 13.84 -8.13
N PHE A 103 14.42 13.18 -7.83
CA PHE A 103 14.44 12.03 -6.93
C PHE A 103 13.77 12.38 -5.59
N LYS A 104 14.26 13.42 -4.88
CA LYS A 104 13.69 13.84 -3.59
C LYS A 104 12.21 14.18 -3.67
N LYS A 105 11.78 14.86 -4.74
CA LYS A 105 10.38 15.20 -5.00
C LYS A 105 9.50 13.96 -5.16
N HIS A 106 9.93 12.97 -5.96
CA HIS A 106 9.19 11.73 -6.15
C HIS A 106 9.14 10.88 -4.88
N ILE A 107 10.24 10.81 -4.13
CA ILE A 107 10.27 10.16 -2.82
C ILE A 107 9.27 10.80 -1.84
N GLU A 108 9.26 12.13 -1.75
CA GLU A 108 8.33 12.83 -0.87
C GLU A 108 6.88 12.66 -1.32
N THR A 109 6.60 12.76 -2.61
CA THR A 109 5.23 12.59 -3.13
C THR A 109 4.71 11.17 -2.89
N ALA A 110 5.56 10.16 -3.08
CA ALA A 110 5.22 8.78 -2.75
C ALA A 110 4.96 8.61 -1.24
N ARG A 111 5.78 9.22 -0.37
CA ARG A 111 5.54 9.25 1.08
C ARG A 111 4.17 9.85 1.41
N GLN A 112 3.79 10.95 0.77
CA GLN A 112 2.48 11.57 0.97
C GLN A 112 1.33 10.66 0.53
N LEU A 113 1.44 9.96 -0.61
CA LEU A 113 0.44 8.97 -1.05
C LEU A 113 0.20 7.89 0.02
N ASN A 114 1.25 7.44 0.69
CA ASN A 114 1.15 6.45 1.76
C ASN A 114 0.42 6.98 2.98
N LEU A 115 0.74 8.21 3.38
CA LEU A 115 0.04 8.89 4.47
C LEU A 115 -1.44 9.09 4.11
N SER A 116 -1.75 9.42 2.86
CA SER A 116 -3.13 9.52 2.36
C SER A 116 -3.86 8.18 2.41
N LEU A 117 -3.24 7.07 1.97
CA LEU A 117 -3.83 5.75 2.08
C LEU A 117 -4.06 5.36 3.55
N PHE A 118 -3.08 5.59 4.42
CA PHE A 118 -3.21 5.31 5.84
C PHE A 118 -4.34 6.12 6.48
N HIS A 119 -4.43 7.41 6.17
CA HIS A 119 -5.49 8.28 6.65
C HIS A 119 -6.86 7.79 6.16
N TRP A 120 -6.98 7.46 4.87
CA TRP A 120 -8.20 6.91 4.29
C TRP A 120 -8.64 5.61 4.99
N LEU A 121 -7.69 4.72 5.32
CA LEU A 121 -8.00 3.52 6.12
C LEU A 121 -8.57 3.88 7.51
N GLN A 122 -8.10 4.96 8.13
CA GLN A 122 -8.58 5.40 9.44
C GLN A 122 -9.96 6.07 9.39
N THR A 123 -10.34 6.71 8.29
CA THR A 123 -11.51 7.60 8.23
C THR A 123 -12.62 7.12 7.31
N GLU A 124 -12.28 6.57 6.14
CA GLU A 124 -13.21 6.41 5.02
C GLU A 124 -13.35 4.96 4.54
N ALA A 125 -12.36 4.10 4.79
CA ALA A 125 -12.43 2.70 4.34
C ALA A 125 -13.70 2.01 4.85
N PRO A 126 -14.48 1.35 3.98
CA PRO A 126 -15.76 0.78 4.36
C PRO A 126 -15.57 -0.35 5.38
N ARG A 127 -16.53 -0.46 6.30
CA ARG A 127 -16.56 -1.52 7.31
C ARG A 127 -17.74 -2.47 7.08
N PRO A 128 -17.63 -3.74 7.50
CA PRO A 128 -18.72 -4.71 7.39
C PRO A 128 -19.99 -4.34 8.18
N ASP A 129 -19.86 -3.50 9.22
CA ASP A 129 -20.98 -3.01 10.02
C ASP A 129 -21.73 -1.83 9.39
N GLY A 130 -21.37 -1.45 8.16
CA GLY A 130 -21.95 -0.29 7.44
C GLY A 130 -21.32 1.06 7.82
N GLY A 131 -20.35 1.08 8.73
CA GLY A 131 -19.57 2.27 9.06
C GLY A 131 -18.38 2.49 8.12
N THR A 132 -17.60 3.53 8.44
CA THR A 132 -16.35 3.85 7.73
C THR A 132 -15.20 4.03 8.72
N GLY A 133 -13.99 3.77 8.24
CA GLY A 133 -12.75 4.07 8.94
C GLY A 133 -12.41 3.13 10.09
N TRP A 134 -11.11 2.88 10.24
CA TRP A 134 -10.51 2.10 11.30
C TRP A 134 -9.61 2.98 12.17
N PRO A 135 -10.17 3.83 13.06
CA PRO A 135 -9.40 4.80 13.84
C PRO A 135 -8.37 4.15 14.78
N GLY A 136 -8.56 2.86 15.10
CA GLY A 136 -7.62 2.08 15.89
C GLY A 136 -6.33 1.70 15.15
N LEU A 137 -6.20 2.00 13.86
CA LEU A 137 -4.95 1.82 13.11
C LEU A 137 -3.88 2.81 13.59
N ARG A 138 -2.66 2.31 13.78
CA ARG A 138 -1.44 3.11 14.01
C ARG A 138 -0.35 2.69 13.01
N LEU A 139 0.72 3.48 12.86
CA LEU A 139 1.97 3.10 12.18
C LEU A 139 2.99 2.56 13.21
N ARG A 140 3.84 1.56 12.87
CA ARG A 140 4.92 1.06 13.76
C ARG A 140 6.27 1.64 13.37
N SER A 141 6.58 2.82 13.89
CA SER A 141 7.93 3.39 13.81
C SER A 141 9.00 2.47 14.42
N ASP A 142 8.66 1.77 15.50
CA ASP A 142 9.52 0.81 16.21
C ASP A 142 9.86 -0.44 15.38
N VAL A 143 8.92 -0.94 14.56
CA VAL A 143 9.17 -2.09 13.68
C VAL A 143 9.90 -1.67 12.42
N MET A 144 9.55 -0.52 11.85
CA MET A 144 10.18 -0.02 10.63
C MET A 144 11.58 0.60 10.88
N GLY A 145 11.86 0.99 12.12
CA GLY A 145 13.09 1.69 12.49
C GLY A 145 13.19 3.08 11.87
N THR A 146 12.05 3.75 11.71
CA THR A 146 11.88 5.11 11.15
C THR A 146 10.90 5.88 12.01
N THR A 147 11.03 7.20 12.09
CA THR A 147 10.15 8.03 12.97
C THR A 147 8.71 8.12 12.46
N ASP A 148 8.51 8.02 11.16
CA ASP A 148 7.22 8.14 10.47
C ASP A 148 6.55 6.78 10.22
N GLY A 149 7.19 5.66 10.55
CA GLY A 149 6.67 4.32 10.29
C GLY A 149 6.68 3.93 8.81
N MET A 150 7.41 4.65 7.97
CA MET A 150 7.61 4.34 6.55
C MET A 150 8.83 3.43 6.35
N ALA A 151 8.96 2.83 5.17
CA ALA A 151 10.16 2.11 4.80
C ALA A 151 11.39 3.04 4.75
N LYS A 152 12.55 2.52 5.19
CA LYS A 152 13.83 3.25 5.13
C LYS A 152 14.24 3.59 3.70
N TYR A 153 13.86 2.74 2.74
CA TYR A 153 14.17 2.87 1.33
C TYR A 153 12.99 2.47 0.46
N PRO A 154 12.94 3.01 -0.77
CA PRO A 154 12.66 2.30 -1.98
C PRO A 154 12.27 0.85 -1.98
N TYR A 155 11.07 0.46 -2.38
CA TYR A 155 10.99 -0.73 -3.23
C TYR A 155 10.65 -0.32 -4.64
N ILE A 156 11.56 -0.61 -5.55
CA ILE A 156 11.54 -0.14 -6.92
C ILE A 156 11.25 -1.35 -7.82
N ARG A 157 10.22 -1.25 -8.68
CA ARG A 157 9.90 -2.26 -9.70
C ARG A 157 10.34 -1.75 -11.06
N GLU A 158 11.45 -2.31 -11.55
CA GLU A 158 12.21 -1.78 -12.68
C GLU A 158 12.20 -2.79 -13.83
N SER A 159 11.82 -2.36 -15.04
CA SER A 159 11.59 -3.23 -16.21
C SER A 159 12.67 -3.15 -17.30
N ARG A 160 13.68 -2.25 -17.22
CA ARG A 160 14.75 -2.08 -18.24
C ARG A 160 15.59 -3.33 -18.46
N ARG A 161 15.54 -4.31 -17.55
CA ARG A 161 16.15 -5.63 -17.74
C ARG A 161 15.41 -6.50 -18.77
N ILE A 162 14.18 -6.15 -19.13
CA ILE A 162 13.37 -6.87 -20.11
C ILE A 162 13.60 -6.23 -21.48
N ARG A 163 14.40 -6.90 -22.33
CA ARG A 163 14.72 -6.43 -23.69
C ARG A 163 13.62 -6.69 -24.71
N VAL A 164 12.56 -7.43 -24.36
CA VAL A 164 11.48 -7.83 -25.27
C VAL A 164 10.21 -8.14 -24.48
N CYS A 165 9.12 -7.47 -24.82
CA CYS A 165 7.72 -7.82 -24.50
C CYS A 165 6.93 -7.79 -25.81
#